data_AF-A0A535UCI1-F1
#
_entry.id   AF-A0A535UCI1-F1
#
_cell.length_a   1.000
_cell.length_b   1.000
_cell.length_c   1.000
_cell.angle_alpha   90.00
_cell.angle_beta   90.00
_cell.angle_gamma   90.00
#
_symmetry.space_group_name_H-M   'P 1'
#
loop_
_entity.id
_entity.type
_entity.pdbx_description
1 polymer ?
#
loop_
_entity_poly.entity_id
_entity_poly.type
_entity_poly.pdbx_seq_one_letter_code
_entity_poly.pdbx_strand_id
1 'polypeptide(L)'
;MLVGQTGQPHPLYGDAVDVRLHGGILHLSGELGSGRERQGIIAEAQRYLGRGIDDVDAHRLTVKRHDQRRGLFDQTIIAAFPNAAVADHALEFLRQHRRLKPKEAGAVTSGDDPLLESVGEFATDARKALDAGHGLLLTRVDETDAFEARELLDEDTRSIWTVVTPPVPANRAR
;
A
#
# COMPACT_ATOMS: atom_id res chain seq x y z
N MET A 1 16.29 -14.45 -9.76
CA MET A 1 17.53 -14.96 -10.36
C MET A 1 18.09 -13.81 -11.18
N LEU A 2 18.95 -12.97 -10.61
CA LEU A 2 19.44 -11.71 -11.20
C LEU A 2 20.52 -11.90 -12.29
N VAL A 3 20.57 -13.06 -12.95
CA VAL A 3 21.60 -13.36 -13.96
C VAL A 3 21.04 -13.09 -15.35
N GLY A 4 20.86 -11.82 -15.66
CA GLY A 4 20.95 -11.31 -17.02
C GLY A 4 22.37 -10.81 -17.20
N GLN A 5 23.07 -11.28 -18.23
CA GLN A 5 24.39 -10.75 -18.56
C GLN A 5 24.28 -9.23 -18.72
N THR A 6 25.28 -8.49 -18.24
CA THR A 6 25.39 -7.03 -18.36
C THR A 6 24.87 -6.54 -19.71
N GLY A 7 23.77 -5.77 -19.70
CA GLY A 7 23.09 -5.28 -20.91
C GLY A 7 21.85 -6.08 -21.37
N GLN A 8 21.36 -7.05 -20.58
CA GLN A 8 20.11 -7.75 -20.85
C GLN A 8 18.97 -7.33 -19.89
N PRO A 9 17.70 -7.36 -20.35
CA PRO A 9 16.53 -7.01 -19.53
C PRO A 9 16.43 -7.88 -18.27
N HIS A 10 15.89 -7.33 -17.18
CA HIS A 10 15.72 -8.07 -15.93
C HIS A 10 14.77 -9.27 -16.13
N PRO A 11 15.09 -10.49 -15.66
CA PRO A 11 14.31 -11.68 -15.99
C PRO A 11 12.87 -11.70 -15.46
N LEU A 12 12.59 -10.89 -14.43
CA LEU A 12 11.22 -10.69 -13.89
C LEU A 12 10.57 -9.36 -14.32
N TYR A 13 11.36 -8.34 -14.66
CA TYR A 13 10.85 -6.98 -14.86
C TYR A 13 11.09 -6.46 -16.29
N GLY A 14 11.67 -7.29 -17.15
CA GLY A 14 11.96 -6.96 -18.55
C GLY A 14 12.73 -5.65 -18.69
N ASP A 15 12.28 -4.81 -19.61
CA ASP A 15 12.87 -3.52 -19.93
C ASP A 15 12.58 -2.44 -18.87
N ALA A 16 11.73 -2.72 -17.87
CA ALA A 16 11.40 -1.76 -16.83
C ALA A 16 12.55 -1.50 -15.85
N VAL A 17 13.54 -2.40 -15.81
CA VAL A 17 14.68 -2.36 -14.89
C VAL A 17 15.96 -2.72 -15.62
N ASP A 18 16.89 -1.77 -15.68
CA ASP A 18 18.24 -1.94 -16.20
C ASP A 18 19.22 -2.15 -15.05
N VAL A 19 20.11 -3.15 -15.21
CA VAL A 19 21.09 -3.57 -14.20
C VAL A 19 22.49 -3.49 -14.79
N ARG A 20 23.37 -2.73 -14.15
CA ARG A 20 24.77 -2.58 -14.58
C ARG A 20 25.72 -2.84 -13.42
N LEU A 21 26.78 -3.59 -13.67
CA LEU A 21 27.89 -3.77 -12.72
C LEU A 21 29.07 -2.90 -13.16
N HIS A 22 29.47 -1.95 -12.33
CA HIS A 22 30.63 -1.10 -12.59
C HIS A 22 31.46 -0.92 -11.30
N GLY A 23 32.75 -1.26 -11.37
CA GLY A 23 33.66 -1.08 -10.23
C GLY A 23 33.22 -1.80 -8.95
N GLY A 24 32.59 -2.99 -9.06
CA GLY A 24 32.05 -3.73 -7.92
C GLY A 24 30.69 -3.24 -7.43
N ILE A 25 30.14 -2.16 -7.99
CA ILE A 25 28.83 -1.61 -7.60
C ILE A 25 27.76 -2.05 -8.60
N LEU A 26 26.68 -2.61 -8.07
CA LEU A 26 25.48 -2.96 -8.85
C LEU A 26 24.55 -1.74 -8.92
N HIS A 27 24.50 -1.09 -10.08
CA HIS A 27 23.60 0.02 -10.35
C HIS A 27 22.25 -0.50 -10.87
N LEU A 28 21.19 -0.13 -10.17
CA LEU A 28 19.80 -0.42 -10.51
C LEU A 28 19.13 0.86 -10.99
N SER A 29 18.56 0.83 -12.18
CA SER A 29 17.80 1.96 -12.73
C SER A 29 16.54 1.48 -13.42
N GLY A 30 15.51 2.31 -13.43
CA GLY A 30 14.23 1.92 -14.02
C GLY A 30 13.04 2.54 -13.31
N GLU A 31 11.86 2.27 -13.85
CA GLU A 31 10.58 2.78 -13.37
C GLU A 31 9.66 1.62 -12.99
N LEU A 32 9.25 1.56 -11.73
CA LEU A 32 8.46 0.47 -11.15
C LEU A 32 7.03 0.92 -10.82
N GLY A 33 6.08 -0.01 -10.77
CA GLY A 33 4.68 0.30 -10.45
C GLY A 33 4.43 0.54 -8.96
N SER A 34 5.30 0.03 -8.07
CA SER A 34 5.12 0.17 -6.63
C SER A 34 6.40 0.28 -5.81
N GLY A 35 6.26 0.79 -4.58
CA GLY A 35 7.33 0.78 -3.59
C GLY A 35 7.78 -0.63 -3.19
N ARG A 36 6.84 -1.58 -3.16
CA ARG A 36 7.11 -3.00 -2.88
C ARG A 36 8.01 -3.63 -3.95
N GLU A 37 7.72 -3.39 -5.23
CA GLU A 37 8.59 -3.85 -6.31
C GLU A 37 10.00 -3.27 -6.16
N ARG A 38 10.10 -1.97 -5.85
CA ARG A 38 11.40 -1.32 -5.62
C ARG A 38 12.17 -1.98 -4.47
N GLN A 39 11.52 -2.21 -3.34
CA GLN A 39 12.15 -2.86 -2.19
C GLN A 39 12.51 -4.32 -2.48
N GLY A 40 11.67 -5.05 -3.19
CA GLY A 40 11.91 -6.43 -3.59
C GLY A 40 13.17 -6.57 -4.46
N ILE A 41 13.35 -5.67 -5.44
CA ILE A 41 14.54 -5.65 -6.29
C ILE A 41 15.80 -5.30 -5.49
N ILE A 42 15.73 -4.29 -4.63
CA ILE A 42 16.86 -3.92 -3.77
C ILE A 42 17.26 -5.09 -2.85
N ALA A 43 16.28 -5.75 -2.23
CA ALA A 43 16.53 -6.90 -1.38
C ALA A 43 17.11 -8.09 -2.15
N GLU A 44 16.67 -8.34 -3.39
CA GLU A 44 17.27 -9.36 -4.25
C GLU A 44 18.73 -9.01 -4.59
N ALA A 45 19.01 -7.76 -4.94
CA ALA A 45 20.35 -7.27 -5.26
C ALA A 45 21.32 -7.38 -4.06
N GLN A 46 20.86 -7.02 -2.85
CA GLN A 46 21.66 -7.09 -1.63
C GLN A 46 22.11 -8.52 -1.28
N ARG A 47 21.39 -9.56 -1.73
CA ARG A 47 21.82 -10.97 -1.52
C ARG A 47 23.11 -11.33 -2.25
N TYR A 48 23.55 -10.48 -3.19
CA TYR A 48 24.79 -10.66 -3.94
C TYR A 48 25.98 -9.89 -3.35
N LEU A 49 25.79 -9.11 -2.27
CA LEU A 49 26.89 -8.47 -1.56
C LEU A 49 27.89 -9.53 -1.06
N GLY A 50 29.18 -9.25 -1.25
CA GLY A 50 30.27 -10.18 -0.91
C GLY A 50 30.44 -11.34 -1.89
N ARG A 51 29.68 -11.40 -2.98
CA ARG A 51 29.81 -12.40 -4.06
C ARG A 51 30.28 -11.78 -5.38
N GLY A 52 31.27 -10.88 -5.29
CA GLY A 52 31.77 -10.09 -6.42
C GLY A 52 31.04 -8.76 -6.65
N ILE A 53 30.15 -8.40 -5.72
CA ILE A 53 29.50 -7.08 -5.63
C ILE A 53 29.81 -6.53 -4.24
N ASP A 54 30.32 -5.30 -4.21
CA ASP A 54 30.73 -4.60 -3.00
C ASP A 54 29.62 -3.68 -2.48
N ASP A 55 28.79 -3.14 -3.38
CA ASP A 55 27.67 -2.25 -3.03
C ASP A 55 26.52 -2.28 -4.06
N VAL A 56 25.35 -1.76 -3.68
CA VAL A 56 24.16 -1.64 -4.52
C VAL A 56 23.69 -0.19 -4.57
N ASP A 57 23.74 0.43 -5.75
CA ASP A 57 23.20 1.77 -6.00
C ASP A 57 21.81 1.67 -6.64
N ALA A 58 20.77 2.04 -5.89
CA ALA A 58 19.38 2.06 -6.33
C ALA A 58 18.78 3.48 -6.39
N HIS A 59 19.60 4.54 -6.45
CA HIS A 59 19.11 5.92 -6.49
C HIS A 59 18.33 6.24 -7.76
N ARG A 60 18.62 5.55 -8.88
CA ARG A 60 17.94 5.72 -10.17
C ARG A 60 16.78 4.75 -10.39
N LEU A 61 16.46 3.93 -9.40
CA LEU A 61 15.29 3.08 -9.40
C LEU A 61 14.11 3.86 -8.80
N THR A 62 13.22 4.35 -9.66
CA THR A 62 12.09 5.18 -9.27
C THR A 62 10.81 4.36 -9.31
N VAL A 63 9.84 4.74 -8.48
CA VAL A 63 8.48 4.26 -8.61
C VAL A 63 7.75 5.27 -9.48
N LYS A 64 7.09 4.82 -10.54
CA LYS A 64 6.15 5.63 -11.31
C LYS A 64 5.19 6.25 -10.33
N ARG A 65 5.34 7.56 -10.12
CA ARG A 65 4.21 8.34 -9.65
C ARG A 65 3.25 8.32 -10.81
N HIS A 66 2.16 7.58 -10.69
CA HIS A 66 0.99 7.94 -11.46
C HIS A 66 0.79 9.43 -11.24
N ASP A 67 0.93 10.23 -12.29
CA ASP A 67 0.64 11.68 -12.26
C ASP A 67 -0.88 11.89 -12.20
N GLN A 68 -1.55 11.05 -11.39
CA GLN A 68 -2.93 11.20 -11.01
C GLN A 68 -2.97 12.43 -10.13
N ARG A 69 -3.69 13.43 -10.61
CA ARG A 69 -3.97 14.64 -9.85
C ARG A 69 -4.65 14.22 -8.54
N ARG A 70 -3.95 14.44 -7.43
CA ARG A 70 -4.51 14.29 -6.09
C ARG A 70 -5.73 15.19 -5.91
N GLY A 71 -6.66 14.76 -5.07
CA GLY A 71 -7.85 15.49 -4.68
C GLY A 71 -8.97 15.45 -5.71
N LEU A 72 -8.92 14.53 -6.68
CA LEU A 72 -10.01 14.31 -7.63
C LEU A 72 -11.05 13.31 -7.12
N PHE A 73 -10.59 12.23 -6.50
CA PHE A 73 -11.44 11.15 -6.03
C PHE A 73 -11.02 10.69 -4.64
N ASP A 74 -12.00 10.25 -3.88
CA ASP A 74 -11.85 9.64 -2.58
C ASP A 74 -12.29 8.18 -2.65
N GLN A 75 -11.62 7.34 -1.87
CA GLN A 75 -12.01 5.96 -1.66
C GLN A 75 -12.12 5.67 -0.17
N THR A 76 -13.09 4.86 0.18
CA THR A 76 -13.22 4.36 1.55
C THR A 76 -12.69 2.93 1.58
N ILE A 77 -11.85 2.64 2.57
CA ILE A 77 -11.32 1.31 2.85
C ILE A 77 -12.00 0.82 4.12
N ILE A 78 -12.54 -0.39 4.06
CA ILE A 78 -13.17 -1.10 5.16
C ILE A 78 -12.25 -2.25 5.52
N ALA A 79 -11.73 -2.26 6.74
CA ALA A 79 -10.89 -3.34 7.23
C ALA A 79 -11.51 -3.97 8.48
N ALA A 80 -11.61 -5.30 8.51
CA ALA A 80 -12.03 -6.05 9.68
C ALA A 80 -10.84 -6.65 10.41
N PHE A 81 -10.93 -6.65 11.73
CA PHE A 81 -9.91 -7.12 12.66
C PHE A 81 -10.50 -8.11 13.65
N PRO A 82 -9.68 -8.97 14.28
CA PRO A 82 -10.17 -10.00 15.19
C PRO A 82 -11.08 -9.49 16.31
N ASN A 83 -10.89 -8.24 16.74
CA ASN A 83 -11.72 -7.56 17.75
C ASN A 83 -11.52 -6.03 17.65
N ALA A 84 -12.33 -5.28 18.41
CA ALA A 84 -12.29 -3.82 18.47
C ALA A 84 -10.92 -3.25 18.88
N ALA A 85 -10.23 -3.86 19.85
CA ALA A 85 -8.94 -3.35 20.33
C ALA A 85 -7.85 -3.39 19.23
N VAL A 86 -7.88 -4.40 18.36
CA VAL A 86 -6.97 -4.46 17.20
C VAL A 86 -7.34 -3.41 16.14
N ALA A 87 -8.63 -3.17 15.91
CA ALA A 87 -9.08 -2.11 15.01
C ALA A 87 -8.67 -0.71 15.50
N ASP A 88 -8.77 -0.45 16.81
CA ASP A 88 -8.30 0.79 17.42
C ASP A 88 -6.78 0.95 17.29
N HIS A 89 -6.02 -0.12 17.49
CA HIS A 89 -4.57 -0.08 17.28
C HIS A 89 -4.20 0.21 15.83
N ALA A 90 -4.90 -0.39 14.86
CA ALA A 90 -4.72 -0.11 13.44
C ALA A 90 -5.06 1.36 13.10
N LEU A 91 -6.10 1.92 13.72
CA LEU A 91 -6.44 3.35 13.58
C LEU A 91 -5.33 4.27 14.10
N GLU A 92 -4.75 3.95 15.27
CA GLU A 92 -3.61 4.70 15.81
C GLU A 92 -2.40 4.63 14.88
N PHE A 93 -2.09 3.42 14.37
CA PHE A 93 -0.98 3.21 13.44
C PHE A 93 -1.16 4.00 12.14
N LEU A 94 -2.36 3.96 11.56
CA LEU A 94 -2.72 4.73 10.37
C LEU A 94 -2.56 6.23 10.60
N ARG A 95 -2.97 6.76 11.77
CA ARG A 95 -2.84 8.19 12.13
C ARG A 95 -1.39 8.62 12.30
N GLN A 96 -0.50 7.72 12.71
CA GLN A 96 0.92 8.00 12.90
C GLN A 96 1.73 7.83 11.60
N HIS A 97 1.15 7.22 10.56
CA HIS A 97 1.83 6.97 9.30
C HIS A 97 2.13 8.27 8.54
N ARG A 98 3.41 8.59 8.35
CA ARG A 98 3.83 9.92 7.84
C ARG A 98 3.37 10.26 6.42
N ARG A 99 3.09 9.25 5.60
CA ARG A 99 2.78 9.42 4.17
C ARG A 99 1.28 9.42 3.87
N LEU A 100 0.49 8.81 4.75
CA LEU A 100 -0.94 8.67 4.56
C LEU A 100 -1.65 9.75 5.38
N LYS A 101 -2.58 10.46 4.74
CA LYS A 101 -3.42 11.46 5.42
C LYS A 101 -4.88 11.10 5.19
N PRO A 102 -5.47 10.24 6.04
CA PRO A 102 -6.89 9.97 5.98
C PRO A 102 -7.68 11.27 6.12
N LYS A 103 -8.68 11.44 5.27
CA LYS A 103 -9.66 12.53 5.39
C LYS A 103 -10.59 12.26 6.57
N GLU A 104 -11.00 11.00 6.71
CA GLU A 104 -11.80 10.49 7.82
C GLU A 104 -11.26 9.10 8.18
N ALA A 105 -11.17 8.77 9.47
CA ALA A 105 -10.83 7.43 9.92
C ALA A 105 -11.44 7.17 11.30
N GLY A 106 -12.15 6.05 11.43
CA GLY A 106 -12.84 5.67 12.65
C GLY A 106 -12.97 4.16 12.79
N ALA A 107 -12.73 3.68 14.01
CA ALA A 107 -13.07 2.31 14.37
C ALA A 107 -14.59 2.23 14.62
N VAL A 108 -15.22 1.19 14.11
CA VAL A 108 -16.65 0.91 14.27
C VAL A 108 -16.78 -0.33 15.16
N THR A 109 -17.53 -0.17 16.24
CA THR A 109 -17.75 -1.22 17.25
C THR A 109 -19.21 -1.67 17.36
N SER A 110 -20.12 -1.07 16.58
CA SER A 110 -21.55 -1.37 16.59
C SER A 110 -22.15 -1.32 15.18
N GLY A 111 -23.11 -2.20 14.90
CA GLY A 111 -23.83 -2.26 13.62
C GLY A 111 -24.75 -1.05 13.35
N ASP A 112 -25.03 -0.25 14.39
CA ASP A 112 -25.80 0.99 14.32
C ASP A 112 -24.93 2.24 14.12
N ASP A 113 -23.61 2.07 13.94
CA ASP A 113 -22.70 3.20 13.77
C ASP A 113 -23.01 3.95 12.46
N PRO A 114 -23.21 5.29 12.51
CA PRO A 114 -23.54 6.08 11.33
C PRO A 114 -22.44 6.06 10.26
N LEU A 115 -21.20 5.70 10.59
CA LEU A 115 -20.13 5.52 9.60
C LEU A 115 -20.45 4.39 8.61
N LEU A 116 -21.25 3.39 9.00
CA LEU A 116 -21.61 2.28 8.10
C LEU A 116 -22.52 2.73 6.95
N GLU A 117 -23.33 3.76 7.14
CA GLU A 117 -24.18 4.30 6.06
C GLU A 117 -23.32 4.95 4.95
N SER A 118 -22.09 5.37 5.30
CA SER A 118 -21.16 5.99 4.35
C SER A 118 -20.58 5.00 3.33
N VAL A 119 -20.69 3.69 3.57
CA VAL A 119 -20.15 2.64 2.69
C VAL A 119 -21.22 1.93 1.85
N GLY A 120 -22.46 2.42 1.84
CA GLY A 120 -23.50 1.99 0.90
C GLY A 120 -23.72 0.48 0.87
N GLU A 121 -23.54 -0.15 -0.29
CA GLU A 121 -23.77 -1.59 -0.48
C GLU A 121 -22.91 -2.48 0.42
N PHE A 122 -21.74 -2.00 0.86
CA PHE A 122 -20.82 -2.74 1.73
C PHE A 122 -21.24 -2.76 3.20
N ALA A 123 -22.22 -1.93 3.59
CA ALA A 123 -22.71 -1.86 4.97
C ALA A 123 -23.23 -3.21 5.48
N THR A 124 -23.83 -4.01 4.60
CA THR A 124 -24.36 -5.34 4.95
C THR A 124 -23.24 -6.28 5.38
N ASP A 125 -22.13 -6.31 4.65
CA ASP A 125 -21.00 -7.20 4.97
C ASP A 125 -20.20 -6.69 6.17
N ALA A 126 -20.11 -5.36 6.33
CA ALA A 126 -19.58 -4.74 7.54
C ALA A 126 -20.39 -5.15 8.79
N ARG A 127 -21.73 -5.08 8.73
CA ARG A 127 -22.60 -5.53 9.84
C ARG A 127 -22.39 -7.01 10.17
N LYS A 128 -22.31 -7.89 9.17
CA LYS A 128 -22.00 -9.31 9.40
C LYS A 128 -20.67 -9.52 10.10
N ALA A 129 -19.64 -8.74 9.77
CA ALA A 129 -18.34 -8.83 10.43
C ALA A 129 -18.45 -8.42 11.92
N LEU A 130 -19.19 -7.35 12.22
CA LEU A 130 -19.45 -6.92 13.60
C LEU A 130 -20.25 -7.98 14.38
N ASP A 131 -21.28 -8.57 13.76
CA ASP A 131 -22.08 -9.65 14.35
C ASP A 131 -21.22 -10.91 14.67
N ALA A 132 -20.14 -11.12 13.91
CA ALA A 132 -19.16 -12.18 14.18
C ALA A 132 -18.14 -11.83 15.28
N GLY A 133 -18.27 -10.66 15.91
CA GLY A 133 -17.39 -10.18 16.99
C GLY A 133 -16.11 -9.49 16.50
N HIS A 134 -16.01 -9.16 15.22
CA HIS A 134 -14.86 -8.43 14.68
C HIS A 134 -14.94 -6.94 14.98
N GLY A 135 -13.77 -6.29 15.05
CA GLY A 135 -13.67 -4.84 15.03
C GLY A 135 -13.54 -4.34 13.60
N LEU A 136 -14.14 -3.21 13.27
CA LEU A 136 -13.99 -2.61 11.95
C LEU A 136 -13.22 -1.30 12.02
N LEU A 137 -12.49 -0.99 10.95
CA LEU A 137 -11.92 0.32 10.68
C LEU A 137 -12.41 0.80 9.31
N LEU A 138 -13.04 1.96 9.29
CA LEU A 138 -13.39 2.67 8.06
C LEU A 138 -12.44 3.84 7.91
N THR A 139 -11.76 3.93 6.76
CA THR A 139 -10.87 5.05 6.44
C THR A 139 -11.13 5.59 5.05
N ARG A 140 -11.33 6.91 4.94
CA ARG A 140 -11.46 7.63 3.67
C ARG A 140 -10.13 8.28 3.33
N VAL A 141 -9.62 7.97 2.15
CA VAL A 141 -8.34 8.47 1.63
C VAL A 141 -8.52 9.01 0.22
N ASP A 142 -7.53 9.77 -0.25
CA ASP A 142 -7.41 10.08 -1.67
C ASP A 142 -7.24 8.78 -2.46
N GLU A 143 -7.89 8.66 -3.63
CA GLU A 143 -7.78 7.47 -4.48
C GLU A 143 -6.31 7.15 -4.81
N THR A 144 -5.47 8.17 -4.98
CA THR A 144 -4.03 7.98 -5.25
C THR A 144 -3.25 7.39 -4.08
N ASP A 145 -3.79 7.46 -2.86
CA ASP A 145 -3.21 6.90 -1.63
C ASP A 145 -3.89 5.57 -1.22
N ALA A 146 -4.95 5.14 -1.92
CA ALA A 146 -5.77 3.99 -1.52
C ALA A 146 -5.01 2.66 -1.56
N PHE A 147 -4.09 2.49 -2.51
CA PHE A 147 -3.24 1.30 -2.58
C PHE A 147 -2.31 1.19 -1.36
N GLU A 148 -1.59 2.28 -1.03
CA GLU A 148 -0.67 2.31 0.12
C GLU A 148 -1.43 2.15 1.45
N ALA A 149 -2.61 2.78 1.56
CA ALA A 149 -3.46 2.63 2.75
C ALA A 149 -4.00 1.21 2.91
N ARG A 150 -4.37 0.54 1.81
CA ARG A 150 -4.77 -0.87 1.86
C ARG A 150 -3.60 -1.76 2.25
N GLU A 151 -2.42 -1.57 1.66
CA GLU A 151 -1.22 -2.37 1.95
C GLU A 151 -0.85 -2.27 3.44
N LEU A 152 -0.93 -1.08 4.02
CA LEU A 152 -0.73 -0.87 5.46
C LEU A 152 -1.71 -1.70 6.30
N LEU A 153 -3.00 -1.70 5.92
CA LEU A 153 -4.03 -2.40 6.69
C LEU A 153 -3.90 -3.93 6.57
N ASP A 154 -3.65 -4.42 5.35
CA ASP A 154 -3.50 -5.84 5.04
C ASP A 154 -2.21 -6.43 5.66
N GLU A 155 -1.06 -5.79 5.44
CA GLU A 155 0.25 -6.38 5.74
C GLU A 155 0.78 -5.98 7.12
N ASP A 156 0.72 -4.70 7.47
CA ASP A 156 1.31 -4.20 8.71
C ASP A 156 0.38 -4.38 9.91
N THR A 157 -0.94 -4.23 9.70
CA THR A 157 -1.94 -4.38 10.78
C THR A 157 -2.69 -5.71 10.77
N ARG A 158 -2.48 -6.54 9.73
CA ARG A 158 -3.02 -7.90 9.59
C ARG A 158 -4.55 -7.97 9.73
N SER A 159 -5.26 -7.15 8.96
CA SER A 159 -6.71 -7.29 8.83
C SER A 159 -7.08 -8.70 8.36
N ILE A 160 -8.25 -9.18 8.80
CA ILE A 160 -8.83 -10.47 8.37
C ILE A 160 -9.44 -10.33 6.99
N TRP A 161 -9.98 -9.15 6.71
CA TRP A 161 -10.69 -8.82 5.49
C TRP A 161 -10.57 -7.33 5.24
N THR A 162 -10.30 -6.97 3.99
CA THR A 162 -10.26 -5.58 3.56
C THR A 162 -10.98 -5.42 2.24
N VAL A 163 -11.81 -4.39 2.14
CA VAL A 163 -12.49 -3.98 0.91
C VAL A 163 -12.22 -2.50 0.65
N VAL A 164 -11.99 -2.18 -0.62
CA VAL A 164 -11.86 -0.81 -1.11
C VAL A 164 -13.12 -0.51 -1.91
N THR A 165 -13.85 0.54 -1.53
CA THR A 165 -15.05 0.96 -2.25
C THR A 165 -14.68 1.56 -3.61
N PRO A 166 -15.61 1.59 -4.58
CA PRO A 166 -15.43 2.39 -5.79
C PRO A 166 -15.05 3.85 -5.46
N PRO A 167 -14.24 4.51 -6.29
CA PRO A 167 -13.89 5.90 -6.09
C PRO A 167 -15.11 6.79 -6.27
N VAL A 168 -15.27 7.73 -5.36
CA VAL A 168 -16.29 8.78 -5.42
C VAL A 168 -15.61 10.12 -5.65
N PRO A 169 -16.22 11.08 -6.37
CA PRO A 169 -15.65 12.40 -6.54
C PRO A 169 -15.30 13.00 -5.17
N ALA A 170 -14.07 13.50 -5.03
CA ALA A 170 -13.65 14.16 -3.81
C ALA A 170 -14.61 15.32 -3.56
N ASN A 171 -15.27 15.31 -2.41
CA ASN A 171 -16.18 16.39 -2.07
C ASN A 171 -15.31 17.62 -1.81
N ARG A 172 -15.22 18.52 -2.80
CA ARG A 172 -14.57 19.83 -2.63
C ARG A 172 -15.45 20.62 -1.68
N ALA A 173 -15.23 20.45 -0.37
CA ALA A 173 -15.75 21.38 0.61
C ALA A 173 -15.31 22.78 0.16
N ARG A 174 -16.31 23.59 -0.21
CA ARG A 174 -16.17 25.03 -0.38
C ARG A 174 -15.97 25.69 0.98
#